data_AF-A0A368N2T1-F1
#
_entry.id   AF-A0A368N2T1-F1
#
_cell.length_a   1.000
_cell.length_b   1.000
_cell.length_c   1.000
_cell.angle_alpha   90.00
_cell.angle_beta   90.00
_cell.angle_gamma   90.00
#
_symmetry.space_group_name_H-M   'P 1'
#
loop_
_entity.id
_entity.type
_entity.pdbx_description
1 polymer ?
#
loop_
_entity_poly.entity_id
_entity_poly.type
_entity_poly.pdbx_seq_one_letter_code
_entity_poly.pdbx_strand_id
1 'polypeptide(L)'
;MTAVMMMLGDGGPPPTAALVAKFAGGEPDDHAMPGMILHMIYGVVAGAVFAVGVPLLGLSLDSVAIAVGLGLVYGIVLMIGGMMFWMRLIIGMEPDRDTMMVFGTVHVVYGVVLGGFLGAGILA
;
A
#
# COMPACT_ATOMS: atom_id res chain seq x y z
N MET A 1 0.18 1.28 -8.39
CA MET A 1 1.03 1.34 -7.18
C MET A 1 2.22 0.39 -7.30
N THR A 2 2.03 -0.93 -7.33
CA THR A 2 3.12 -1.94 -7.37
C THR A 2 4.21 -1.67 -8.42
N ALA A 3 3.83 -1.44 -9.67
CA ALA A 3 4.80 -1.20 -10.75
C ALA A 3 5.65 0.07 -10.55
N VAL A 4 5.09 1.12 -9.94
CA VAL A 4 5.81 2.38 -9.68
C VAL A 4 6.81 2.19 -8.54
N MET A 5 6.46 1.40 -7.53
CA MET A 5 7.35 1.12 -6.40
C MET A 5 8.57 0.29 -6.76
N MET A 6 8.59 -0.38 -7.92
CA MET A 6 9.79 -1.05 -8.43
C MET A 6 10.95 -0.09 -8.68
N MET A 7 10.67 1.22 -8.75
CA MET A 7 11.70 2.25 -8.92
C MET A 7 12.46 2.57 -7.62
N LEU A 8 12.02 2.07 -6.46
CA LEU A 8 12.56 2.44 -5.14
C LEU A 8 13.73 1.56 -4.62
N GLY A 9 14.29 0.68 -5.45
CA GLY A 9 15.43 -0.17 -5.06
C GLY A 9 14.99 -1.44 -4.33
N ASP A 10 15.90 -2.43 -4.26
CA ASP A 10 15.73 -3.80 -3.72
C ASP A 10 15.16 -4.84 -4.72
N GLY A 11 15.01 -4.46 -6.01
CA GLY A 11 14.46 -5.34 -7.05
C GLY A 11 12.96 -5.61 -6.95
N GLY A 12 12.29 -5.24 -5.86
CA GLY A 12 10.84 -5.36 -5.64
C GLY A 12 10.26 -4.13 -4.92
N PRO A 13 8.93 -4.00 -4.79
CA PRO A 13 8.32 -2.86 -4.12
C PRO A 13 8.63 -2.91 -2.61
N PRO A 14 9.28 -1.88 -2.03
CA PRO A 14 9.48 -1.83 -0.60
C PRO A 14 8.13 -1.86 0.13
N PRO A 15 8.00 -2.52 1.29
CA PRO A 15 9.05 -3.22 2.04
C PRO A 15 9.12 -4.73 1.74
N THR A 16 8.45 -5.22 0.70
CA THR A 16 8.06 -6.63 0.60
C THR A 16 9.20 -7.57 0.23
N ALA A 17 10.13 -7.15 -0.63
CA ALA A 17 11.33 -7.94 -0.94
C ALA A 17 12.21 -8.12 0.31
N ALA A 18 12.47 -7.03 1.04
CA ALA A 18 13.18 -7.05 2.31
C ALA A 18 12.46 -7.88 3.39
N LEU A 19 11.12 -7.88 3.41
CA LEU A 19 10.34 -8.71 4.31
C LEU A 19 10.53 -10.20 4.00
N VAL A 20 10.50 -10.60 2.73
CA VAL A 20 10.75 -11.99 2.32
C VAL A 20 12.18 -12.37 2.70
N ALA A 21 13.18 -11.55 2.37
CA ALA A 21 14.58 -11.79 2.71
C ALA A 21 14.79 -11.99 4.23
N LYS A 22 14.11 -11.20 5.07
CA LYS A 22 14.20 -11.33 6.53
C LYS A 22 13.81 -12.73 7.05
N PHE A 23 12.84 -13.39 6.40
CA PHE A 23 12.35 -14.70 6.85
C PHE A 23 12.88 -15.87 6.04
N ALA A 24 13.23 -15.66 4.77
CA ALA A 24 13.74 -16.69 3.86
C ALA A 24 15.28 -16.72 3.77
N GLY A 25 15.97 -15.68 4.25
CA GLY A 25 17.40 -15.47 4.06
C GLY A 25 17.74 -14.96 2.66
N GLY A 26 19.01 -14.58 2.45
CA GLY A 26 19.48 -13.95 1.20
C GLY A 26 19.31 -12.43 1.21
N GLU A 27 19.61 -11.80 0.07
CA GLU A 27 19.49 -10.35 -0.10
C GLU A 27 18.09 -9.99 -0.64
N PRO A 28 17.56 -8.78 -0.38
CA PRO A 28 16.26 -8.35 -0.92
C PRO A 28 16.13 -8.52 -2.43
N ASP A 29 17.21 -8.24 -3.18
CA ASP A 29 17.26 -8.37 -4.65
C ASP A 29 16.99 -9.81 -5.13
N ASP A 30 17.35 -10.83 -4.34
CA ASP A 30 17.08 -12.24 -4.63
C ASP A 30 15.56 -12.55 -4.59
N HIS A 31 14.78 -11.69 -3.94
CA HIS A 31 13.35 -11.87 -3.66
C HIS A 31 12.46 -10.82 -4.34
N ALA A 32 12.96 -10.17 -5.39
CA ALA A 32 12.23 -9.21 -6.23
C ALA A 32 10.81 -9.68 -6.63
N MET A 33 10.70 -10.84 -7.26
CA MET A 33 9.43 -11.39 -7.75
C MET A 33 8.50 -11.83 -6.60
N PRO A 34 8.97 -12.60 -5.59
CA PRO A 34 8.19 -12.86 -4.37
C PRO A 34 7.66 -11.59 -3.69
N GLY A 35 8.49 -10.55 -3.57
CA GLY A 35 8.12 -9.26 -3.02
C GLY A 35 6.99 -8.60 -3.83
N MET A 36 7.13 -8.53 -5.16
CA MET A 36 6.06 -8.00 -6.03
C MET A 36 4.71 -8.69 -5.84
N ILE A 37 4.72 -10.03 -5.79
CA ILE A 37 3.50 -10.82 -5.58
C ILE A 37 2.90 -10.50 -4.21
N LEU A 38 3.72 -10.47 -3.17
CA LEU A 38 3.28 -10.16 -1.82
C LEU A 38 2.66 -8.76 -1.74
N HIS A 39 3.29 -7.77 -2.37
CA HIS A 39 2.78 -6.41 -2.42
C HIS A 39 1.47 -6.30 -3.18
N MET A 40 1.34 -7.01 -4.32
CA MET A 40 0.07 -7.08 -5.05
C MET A 40 -1.04 -7.67 -4.17
N ILE A 41 -0.79 -8.80 -3.51
CA ILE A 41 -1.76 -9.43 -2.61
C ILE A 41 -2.14 -8.46 -1.49
N TYR A 42 -1.16 -7.81 -0.87
CA TYR A 42 -1.38 -6.83 0.18
C TYR A 42 -2.27 -5.68 -0.30
N GLY A 43 -1.99 -5.14 -1.50
CA GLY A 43 -2.81 -4.10 -2.12
C GLY A 43 -4.25 -4.54 -2.36
N VAL A 44 -4.47 -5.74 -2.93
CA VAL A 44 -5.80 -6.28 -3.17
C VAL A 44 -6.57 -6.47 -1.86
N VAL A 45 -5.93 -7.07 -0.85
CA VAL A 45 -6.55 -7.28 0.47
C VAL A 45 -6.87 -5.95 1.13
N ALA A 46 -5.97 -4.97 1.09
CA ALA A 46 -6.23 -3.62 1.60
C ALA A 46 -7.41 -2.96 0.88
N GLY A 47 -7.50 -3.10 -0.45
CA GLY A 47 -8.65 -2.62 -1.22
C GLY A 47 -9.98 -3.24 -0.78
N ALA A 48 -9.99 -4.56 -0.59
CA ALA A 48 -11.18 -5.28 -0.09
C ALA A 48 -11.54 -4.86 1.35
N VAL A 49 -10.55 -4.71 2.22
CA VAL A 49 -10.74 -4.20 3.59
C VAL A 49 -11.35 -2.81 3.59
N PHE A 50 -10.93 -1.92 2.70
CA PHE A 50 -11.56 -0.60 2.57
C PHE A 50 -13.00 -0.70 2.06
N ALA A 51 -13.22 -1.43 0.96
CA ALA A 51 -14.52 -1.56 0.31
C ALA A 51 -15.59 -2.13 1.25
N VAL A 52 -15.23 -3.12 2.07
CA VAL A 52 -16.14 -3.76 3.03
C VAL A 52 -16.14 -3.04 4.38
N GLY A 53 -14.98 -2.59 4.85
CA GLY A 53 -14.82 -1.99 6.16
C GLY A 53 -15.51 -0.65 6.30
N VAL A 54 -15.50 0.20 5.27
CA VAL A 54 -16.17 1.51 5.31
C VAL A 54 -17.68 1.36 5.58
N PRO A 55 -18.45 0.55 4.83
CA PRO A 55 -19.84 0.26 5.15
C PRO A 55 -20.07 -0.35 6.54
N LEU A 56 -19.21 -1.27 6.98
CA LEU A 56 -19.33 -1.89 8.30
C LEU A 56 -19.15 -0.89 9.45
N LEU A 57 -18.45 0.22 9.21
CA LEU A 57 -18.31 1.32 10.15
C LEU A 57 -19.46 2.34 10.07
N GLY A 58 -20.50 2.07 9.25
CA GLY A 58 -21.66 2.95 9.07
C GLY A 58 -21.40 4.16 8.16
N LEU A 59 -20.32 4.14 7.38
CA LEU A 59 -19.98 5.19 6.42
C LEU A 59 -20.44 4.80 5.01
N SER A 60 -20.77 5.78 4.17
CA SER A 60 -21.21 5.54 2.79
C SER A 60 -20.12 5.86 1.77
N LEU A 61 -20.14 5.13 0.65
CA LEU A 61 -19.28 5.35 -0.51
C LEU A 61 -20.04 5.96 -1.70
N ASP A 62 -21.36 6.16 -1.60
CA ASP A 62 -22.23 6.59 -2.71
C ASP A 62 -21.90 7.98 -3.27
N SER A 63 -21.23 8.81 -2.47
CA SER A 63 -20.70 10.10 -2.93
C SER A 63 -19.24 9.96 -3.29
N VAL A 64 -18.91 10.18 -4.57
CA VAL A 64 -17.53 10.18 -5.08
C VAL A 64 -16.62 11.07 -4.24
N ALA A 65 -17.08 12.26 -3.85
CA ALA A 65 -16.29 13.18 -3.04
C ALA A 65 -15.97 12.62 -1.64
N ILE A 66 -16.96 11.99 -1.00
CA ILE A 66 -16.77 11.36 0.31
C ILE A 66 -15.87 10.13 0.18
N ALA A 67 -16.12 9.28 -0.81
CA ALA A 67 -15.35 8.07 -1.07
C ALA A 67 -13.87 8.37 -1.35
N VAL A 68 -13.58 9.40 -2.17
CA VAL A 68 -12.22 9.90 -2.41
C VAL A 68 -11.58 10.41 -1.12
N GLY A 69 -12.31 11.18 -0.31
CA GLY A 69 -11.82 11.68 0.98
C GLY A 69 -11.45 10.56 1.96
N LEU A 70 -12.32 9.55 2.08
CA LEU A 70 -12.07 8.35 2.90
C LEU A 70 -10.90 7.54 2.32
N GLY A 71 -10.84 7.40 1.01
CA GLY A 71 -9.74 6.75 0.31
C GLY A 71 -8.40 7.42 0.57
N LEU A 72 -8.35 8.76 0.55
CA LEU A 72 -7.15 9.53 0.90
C LEU A 72 -6.70 9.24 2.34
N VAL A 73 -7.61 9.31 3.31
CA VAL A 73 -7.31 8.99 4.72
C VAL A 73 -6.78 7.56 4.83
N TYR A 74 -7.42 6.62 4.15
CA TYR A 74 -7.02 5.22 4.13
C TYR A 74 -5.62 5.03 3.53
N GLY A 75 -5.32 5.70 2.41
CA GLY A 75 -3.99 5.69 1.80
C GLY A 75 -2.90 6.21 2.73
N ILE A 76 -3.18 7.27 3.50
CA ILE A 76 -2.26 7.79 4.52
C ILE A 76 -2.04 6.77 5.64
N VAL A 77 -3.10 6.09 6.10
CA VAL A 77 -2.98 5.03 7.11
C VAL A 77 -2.11 3.88 6.61
N LEU A 78 -2.33 3.43 5.36
CA LEU A 78 -1.49 2.40 4.74
C LEU A 78 -0.03 2.84 4.60
N MET A 79 0.21 4.10 4.21
CA MET A 79 1.56 4.68 4.17
C MET A 79 2.24 4.60 5.54
N ILE A 80 1.55 5.02 6.61
CA ILE A 80 2.09 4.99 7.98
C ILE A 80 2.35 3.53 8.41
N GLY A 81 1.43 2.61 8.13
CA GLY A 81 1.61 1.18 8.40
C GLY A 81 2.83 0.60 7.67
N GLY A 82 2.99 0.94 6.39
CA GLY A 82 4.17 0.57 5.60
C GLY A 82 5.48 1.03 6.23
N MET A 83 5.59 2.32 6.56
CA MET A 83 6.85 2.89 7.05
C MET A 83 7.11 2.57 8.54
N MET A 84 6.13 2.79 9.41
CA MET A 84 6.33 2.66 10.85
C MET A 84 6.27 1.22 11.31
N PHE A 85 5.30 0.45 10.82
CA PHE A 85 5.13 -0.94 11.25
C PHE A 85 6.02 -1.87 10.42
N TRP A 86 5.90 -1.89 9.10
CA TRP A 86 6.67 -2.87 8.30
C TRP A 86 8.16 -2.54 8.20
N MET A 87 8.52 -1.33 7.76
CA MET A 87 9.93 -0.97 7.58
C MET A 87 10.65 -0.85 8.93
N ARG A 88 10.23 0.10 9.78
CA ARG A 88 10.94 0.38 11.04
C ARG A 88 10.83 -0.72 12.08
N LEU A 89 9.62 -1.13 12.44
CA LEU A 89 9.41 -2.06 13.55
C LEU A 89 9.73 -3.51 13.17
N ILE A 90 9.15 -4.02 12.08
CA ILE A 90 9.30 -5.43 11.70
C ILE A 90 10.63 -5.69 11.03
N ILE A 91 11.03 -4.90 10.04
CA ILE A 91 12.25 -5.16 9.26
C ILE A 91 13.49 -4.59 9.96
N GLY A 92 13.36 -3.43 10.62
CA GLY A 92 14.49 -2.67 11.15
C GLY A 92 15.12 -1.73 10.11
N MET A 93 14.36 -1.39 9.07
CA MET A 93 14.75 -0.49 7.98
C MET A 93 14.25 0.92 8.29
N GLU A 94 15.16 1.89 8.28
CA GLU A 94 14.80 3.31 8.33
C GLU A 94 14.62 3.84 6.91
N PRO A 95 13.40 4.26 6.50
CA PRO A 95 13.18 4.79 5.17
C PRO A 95 13.86 6.15 5.01
N ASP A 96 14.65 6.28 3.96
CA ASP A 96 15.27 7.55 3.59
C ASP A 96 14.26 8.53 2.96
N ARG A 97 14.75 9.72 2.60
CA ARG A 97 13.90 10.80 2.10
C ARG A 97 13.16 10.43 0.81
N ASP A 98 13.85 9.76 -0.10
CA ASP A 98 13.32 9.43 -1.41
C ASP A 98 12.29 8.30 -1.30
N THR A 99 12.59 7.30 -0.46
CA THR A 99 11.65 6.25 -0.07
C THR A 99 10.39 6.86 0.52
N MET A 100 10.51 7.73 1.53
CA MET A 100 9.35 8.38 2.16
C MET A 100 8.50 9.17 1.14
N MET A 101 9.14 9.90 0.22
CA MET A 101 8.43 10.70 -0.78
C MET A 101 7.67 9.84 -1.78
N VAL A 102 8.34 8.88 -2.42
CA VAL A 102 7.70 8.06 -3.45
C VAL A 102 6.70 7.11 -2.82
N PHE A 103 7.06 6.43 -1.72
CA PHE A 103 6.18 5.50 -0.99
C PHE A 103 4.93 6.22 -0.51
N GLY A 104 5.07 7.42 0.07
CA GLY A 104 3.93 8.24 0.46
C GLY A 104 3.05 8.65 -0.71
N THR A 105 3.66 9.14 -1.78
CA THR A 105 2.94 9.59 -2.99
C THR A 105 2.10 8.47 -3.59
N VAL A 106 2.67 7.28 -3.78
CA VAL A 106 1.95 6.17 -4.42
C VAL A 106 0.81 5.63 -3.55
N HIS A 107 0.92 5.71 -2.22
CA HIS A 107 -0.15 5.33 -1.29
C HIS A 107 -1.30 6.34 -1.27
N VAL A 108 -0.97 7.63 -1.31
CA VAL A 108 -1.97 8.70 -1.47
C VAL A 108 -2.73 8.53 -2.79
N VAL A 109 -2.00 8.36 -3.90
CA VAL A 109 -2.61 8.13 -5.21
C VAL A 109 -3.47 6.86 -5.20
N TYR A 110 -2.97 5.77 -4.62
CA TYR A 110 -3.75 4.55 -4.49
C TYR A 110 -5.06 4.76 -3.74
N GLY A 111 -5.01 5.43 -2.58
CA GLY A 111 -6.19 5.71 -1.77
C GLY A 111 -7.22 6.56 -2.50
N VAL A 112 -6.79 7.64 -3.15
CA VAL A 112 -7.66 8.52 -3.95
C VAL A 112 -8.30 7.76 -5.11
N VAL A 113 -7.52 6.98 -5.86
CA VAL A 113 -8.01 6.18 -6.99
C VAL A 113 -8.99 5.12 -6.52
N LEU A 114 -8.69 4.41 -5.44
CA LEU A 114 -9.58 3.39 -4.85
C LEU A 114 -10.91 4.00 -4.43
N GLY A 115 -10.88 5.12 -3.70
CA GLY A 115 -12.07 5.84 -3.28
C GLY A 115 -12.92 6.32 -4.46
N GLY A 116 -12.29 6.93 -5.47
CA GLY A 116 -12.99 7.37 -6.67
C GLY A 116 -13.59 6.22 -7.48
N PHE A 117 -12.86 5.11 -7.61
CA PHE A 117 -13.31 3.91 -8.33
C PHE A 117 -14.55 3.27 -7.68
N LEU A 118 -14.54 3.12 -6.35
CA LEU A 118 -15.67 2.57 -5.61
C LEU A 118 -16.85 3.56 -5.57
N GLY A 119 -16.59 4.84 -5.33
CA GLY A 119 -17.65 5.85 -5.26
C GLY A 119 -18.30 6.16 -6.61
N ALA A 120 -17.63 5.84 -7.72
CA ALA A 120 -18.21 5.90 -9.06
C ALA A 120 -19.06 4.66 -9.42
N GLY A 121 -19.15 3.68 -8.52
CA GLY A 121 -19.92 2.45 -8.74
C GLY A 121 -19.29 1.46 -9.72
N ILE A 122 -17.97 1.57 -9.99
CA ILE A 122 -17.29 0.71 -10.98
C ILE A 122 -17.17 -0.74 -10.48
N LEU A 123 -17.32 -0.97 -9.18
CA LEU A 123 -17.31 -2.30 -8.54
C LEU A 123 -18.51 -2.50 -7.60
N ALA A 124 -19.64 -1.84 -7.90
CA ALA A 124 -20.90 -1.97 -7.18
C ALA A 124 -21.78 -3.10 -7.73
#